data_AF-A0A7H9CG16-F1
#
_entry.id   AF-A0A7H9CG16-F1
#
_cell.length_a   1.000
_cell.length_b   1.000
_cell.length_c   1.000
_cell.angle_alpha   90.00
_cell.angle_beta   90.00
_cell.angle_gamma   90.00
#
_symmetry.space_group_name_H-M   'P 1'
#
loop_
_entity.id
_entity.type
_entity.pdbx_description
1 polymer ?
#
loop_
_entity_poly.entity_id
_entity_poly.type
_entity_poly.pdbx_seq_one_letter_code
_entity_poly.pdbx_strand_id
1 'polypeptide(L)'
;MMRLKFIILVLGAFLNAQQINIENFQSDLYSKNSTNFKKIVLDMQLTSTQNANQAQLKDALNVIIGSFYAEDLMTSKGKEALKGALIQYSKQKYNIKIERIYILALKFAPDIDINALKTLIEQKCQTSLNETNSKQNAQKSAQKLIQEQMKNNAKIIDGIKDFGDIDFYQ
;
A
#
# COMPACT_ATOMS: atom_id res chain seq x y z
N MET A 1 -53.41 -34.49 13.92
CA MET A 1 -52.87 -33.27 13.25
C MET A 1 -51.87 -32.47 14.09
N MET A 2 -52.04 -32.35 15.41
CA MET A 2 -51.17 -31.50 16.27
C MET A 2 -49.71 -31.98 16.39
N ARG A 3 -49.47 -33.30 16.36
CA ARG A 3 -48.12 -33.90 16.40
C ARG A 3 -47.30 -33.68 15.12
N LEU A 4 -47.97 -33.62 13.95
CA LEU A 4 -47.31 -33.40 12.66
C LEU A 4 -46.80 -31.95 12.52
N LYS A 5 -47.56 -30.99 13.08
CA LYS A 5 -47.14 -29.58 13.14
C LYS A 5 -45.93 -29.38 14.05
N PHE A 6 -45.83 -30.11 15.15
CA PHE A 6 -44.67 -30.11 16.04
C PHE A 6 -43.41 -30.69 15.38
N ILE A 7 -43.56 -31.74 14.56
CA ILE A 7 -42.44 -32.31 13.79
C ILE A 7 -41.92 -31.32 12.75
N ILE A 8 -42.81 -30.62 12.03
CA ILE A 8 -42.43 -29.58 11.06
C ILE A 8 -41.75 -28.38 11.74
N LEU A 9 -42.17 -28.03 12.97
CA LEU A 9 -41.57 -26.95 13.77
C LEU A 9 -40.16 -27.29 14.26
N VAL A 10 -39.90 -28.56 14.63
CA VAL A 10 -38.57 -29.03 15.07
C VAL A 10 -37.63 -29.25 13.87
N LEU A 11 -38.15 -29.59 12.69
CA LEU A 11 -37.35 -29.81 11.48
C LEU A 11 -36.74 -28.53 10.89
N GLY A 12 -37.32 -27.35 11.15
CA GLY A 12 -36.79 -26.07 10.67
C GLY A 12 -35.56 -25.55 11.42
N ALA A 13 -35.17 -26.17 12.53
CA ALA A 13 -34.28 -25.56 13.52
C ALA A 13 -32.76 -25.73 13.29
N PHE A 14 -32.33 -26.47 12.26
CA PHE A 14 -30.91 -26.87 12.15
C PHE A 14 -30.17 -26.51 10.85
N LEU A 15 -30.72 -25.64 10.01
CA LEU A 15 -30.02 -25.16 8.81
C LEU A 15 -29.17 -23.92 9.13
N ASN A 16 -28.11 -24.10 9.93
CA ASN A 16 -27.12 -23.04 10.15
C ASN A 16 -25.99 -23.20 9.13
N ALA A 17 -26.14 -22.55 7.97
CA ALA A 17 -25.01 -22.36 7.08
C ALA A 17 -24.08 -21.32 7.71
N GLN A 18 -22.92 -21.75 8.19
CA GLN A 18 -21.90 -20.87 8.73
C GLN A 18 -21.10 -20.24 7.60
N GLN A 19 -21.01 -18.91 7.62
CA GLN A 19 -20.19 -18.12 6.70
C GLN A 19 -18.91 -17.69 7.40
N ILE A 20 -17.78 -17.85 6.71
CA ILE A 20 -16.44 -17.53 7.22
C ILE A 20 -15.74 -16.64 6.21
N ASN A 21 -15.28 -15.49 6.67
CA ASN A 21 -14.47 -14.57 5.87
C ASN A 21 -12.99 -14.74 6.23
N ILE A 22 -12.15 -14.77 5.21
CA ILE A 22 -10.70 -14.72 5.29
C ILE A 22 -10.29 -13.45 4.54
N GLU A 23 -9.86 -12.45 5.30
CA GLU A 23 -9.48 -11.14 4.78
C GLU A 23 -7.97 -10.97 4.88
N ASN A 24 -7.41 -10.28 3.88
CA ASN A 24 -6.01 -9.92 3.75
C ASN A 24 -5.06 -11.12 3.94
N PHE A 25 -5.40 -12.27 3.36
CA PHE A 25 -4.50 -13.41 3.35
C PHE A 25 -3.32 -13.11 2.42
N GLN A 26 -2.10 -13.27 2.91
CA GLN A 26 -0.89 -13.00 2.14
C GLN A 26 -0.01 -14.23 2.08
N SER A 27 0.56 -14.48 0.91
CA SER A 27 1.49 -15.59 0.69
C SER A 27 2.50 -15.24 -0.39
N ASP A 28 3.73 -15.71 -0.21
CA ASP A 28 4.80 -15.58 -1.19
C ASP A 28 4.85 -16.86 -2.03
N LEU A 29 4.62 -16.70 -3.34
CA LEU A 29 4.46 -17.82 -4.27
C LEU A 29 5.53 -17.79 -5.35
N TYR A 30 5.91 -18.98 -5.83
CA TYR A 30 6.84 -19.09 -6.95
C TYR A 30 6.23 -18.46 -8.20
N SER A 31 7.06 -17.70 -8.92
CA SER A 31 6.72 -17.14 -10.23
C SER A 31 7.16 -18.11 -11.32
N LYS A 32 6.36 -18.24 -12.38
CA LYS A 32 6.78 -18.92 -13.62
C LYS A 32 7.68 -18.05 -14.48
N ASN A 33 7.51 -16.73 -14.35
CA ASN A 33 8.09 -15.76 -15.27
C ASN A 33 9.29 -15.02 -14.64
N SER A 34 9.67 -15.37 -13.41
CA SER A 34 10.75 -14.74 -12.65
C SER A 34 11.36 -15.77 -11.70
N THR A 35 12.64 -15.57 -11.37
CA THR A 35 13.32 -16.33 -10.32
C THR A 35 12.88 -15.91 -8.91
N ASN A 36 12.24 -14.75 -8.78
CA ASN A 36 11.80 -14.21 -7.50
C ASN A 36 10.37 -14.66 -7.16
N PHE A 37 10.09 -14.75 -5.86
CA PHE A 37 8.74 -14.94 -5.35
C PHE A 37 7.86 -13.73 -5.66
N LYS A 38 6.58 -13.98 -5.90
CA LYS A 38 5.55 -12.96 -5.98
C LYS A 38 4.65 -13.04 -4.78
N LYS A 39 4.48 -11.93 -4.09
CA LYS A 39 3.54 -11.82 -2.99
C LYS A 39 2.13 -11.67 -3.55
N ILE A 40 1.19 -12.47 -3.08
CA ILE A 40 -0.23 -12.33 -3.38
C ILE A 40 -1.00 -11.84 -2.17
N VAL A 41 -2.11 -11.15 -2.42
CA VAL A 41 -3.13 -10.81 -1.43
C VAL A 41 -4.45 -11.39 -1.88
N LEU A 42 -5.09 -12.15 -0.99
CA LEU A 42 -6.31 -12.91 -1.23
C LEU A 42 -7.37 -12.57 -0.17
N ASP A 43 -8.56 -12.21 -0.64
CA ASP A 43 -9.76 -12.09 0.18
C ASP A 43 -10.75 -13.15 -0.28
N MET A 44 -11.28 -13.93 0.66
CA MET A 44 -12.13 -15.08 0.38
C MET A 44 -13.25 -15.22 1.41
N GLN A 45 -14.39 -15.71 0.95
CA GLN A 45 -15.51 -16.11 1.77
C GLN A 45 -15.88 -17.56 1.51
N LEU A 46 -16.16 -18.30 2.58
CA LEU A 46 -16.52 -19.71 2.54
C LEU A 46 -17.84 -19.94 3.28
N THR A 47 -18.63 -20.88 2.78
CA THR A 47 -19.83 -21.36 3.49
C THR A 47 -19.70 -22.84 3.81
N SER A 48 -20.12 -23.22 5.02
CA SER A 48 -20.09 -24.58 5.54
C SER A 48 -21.42 -24.91 6.23
N THR A 49 -21.92 -26.14 6.06
CA THR A 49 -23.14 -26.61 6.75
C THR A 49 -22.91 -26.98 8.21
N GLN A 50 -21.66 -26.99 8.63
CA GLN A 50 -21.24 -27.42 9.96
C GLN A 50 -20.30 -26.38 10.56
N ASN A 51 -20.14 -26.44 11.88
CA ASN A 51 -19.23 -25.58 12.63
C ASN A 51 -17.79 -25.79 12.14
N ALA A 52 -17.34 -24.89 11.26
CA ALA A 52 -16.00 -24.88 10.71
C ALA A 52 -15.16 -23.87 11.49
N ASN A 53 -14.02 -24.33 12.01
CA ASN A 53 -13.08 -23.46 12.69
C ASN A 53 -12.30 -22.65 11.65
N GLN A 54 -12.34 -21.32 11.76
CA GLN A 54 -11.61 -20.42 10.88
C GLN A 54 -10.09 -20.71 10.88
N ALA A 55 -9.52 -21.11 12.03
CA ALA A 55 -8.09 -21.45 12.12
C ALA A 55 -7.74 -22.68 11.27
N GLN A 56 -8.59 -23.72 11.28
CA GLN A 56 -8.38 -24.92 10.47
C GLN A 56 -8.48 -24.62 8.98
N LEU A 57 -9.41 -23.74 8.58
CA LEU A 57 -9.52 -23.31 7.17
C LEU A 57 -8.35 -22.43 6.73
N LYS A 58 -7.84 -21.55 7.60
CA LYS A 58 -6.64 -20.76 7.32
C LYS A 58 -5.40 -21.65 7.18
N ASP A 59 -5.27 -22.66 8.03
CA ASP A 59 -4.19 -23.65 7.91
C ASP A 59 -4.27 -24.43 6.59
N ALA A 60 -5.46 -24.95 6.25
CA ALA A 60 -5.69 -25.62 4.98
C ALA A 60 -5.31 -24.73 3.78
N LEU A 61 -5.72 -23.46 3.80
CA LEU A 61 -5.36 -22.49 2.76
C LEU A 61 -3.84 -22.26 2.69
N ASN A 62 -3.15 -22.11 3.82
CA ASN A 62 -1.70 -21.96 3.90
C ASN A 62 -0.96 -23.13 3.25
N VAL A 63 -1.41 -24.37 3.50
CA VAL A 63 -0.79 -25.56 2.92
C VAL A 63 -0.99 -25.61 1.41
N ILE A 64 -2.21 -25.33 0.96
CA ILE A 64 -2.61 -25.52 -0.44
C ILE A 64 -2.05 -24.42 -1.33
N ILE A 65 -2.06 -23.17 -0.87
CA ILE A 65 -1.68 -22.03 -1.71
C ILE A 65 -0.24 -22.17 -2.23
N GLY A 66 0.66 -22.75 -1.44
CA GLY A 66 2.07 -22.95 -1.81
C GLY A 66 2.30 -23.94 -2.94
N SER A 67 1.28 -24.74 -3.31
CA SER A 67 1.35 -25.68 -4.43
C SER A 67 1.03 -25.05 -5.79
N PHE A 68 0.66 -23.76 -5.81
CA PHE A 68 0.35 -23.02 -7.02
C PHE A 68 1.45 -22.03 -7.39
N TYR A 69 1.68 -21.86 -8.69
CA TYR A 69 2.41 -20.71 -9.19
C TYR A 69 1.55 -19.46 -9.13
N ALA A 70 2.20 -18.32 -8.88
CA ALA A 70 1.53 -17.03 -8.70
C ALA A 70 0.72 -16.61 -9.94
N GLU A 71 1.26 -16.83 -11.15
CA GLU A 71 0.57 -16.55 -12.42
C GLU A 71 -0.64 -17.45 -12.65
N ASP A 72 -0.53 -18.74 -12.32
CA ASP A 72 -1.61 -19.70 -12.55
C ASP A 72 -2.84 -19.34 -11.71
N LEU A 73 -2.61 -18.94 -10.46
CA LEU A 73 -3.64 -18.49 -9.53
C LEU A 73 -4.47 -17.30 -10.07
N MET A 74 -3.89 -16.45 -10.91
CA MET A 74 -4.61 -15.31 -11.47
C MET A 74 -5.61 -15.73 -12.56
N THR A 75 -5.45 -16.92 -13.14
CA THR A 75 -6.35 -17.45 -14.18
C THR A 75 -7.65 -18.01 -13.59
N SER A 76 -8.72 -18.04 -14.39
CA SER A 76 -9.98 -18.68 -13.98
C SER A 76 -9.78 -20.16 -13.63
N LYS A 77 -8.95 -20.89 -14.41
CA LYS A 77 -8.65 -22.29 -14.15
C LYS A 77 -7.90 -22.48 -12.82
N GLY A 78 -6.92 -21.63 -12.51
CA GLY A 78 -6.19 -21.69 -11.25
C GLY A 78 -7.05 -21.37 -10.03
N LYS A 79 -7.96 -20.40 -10.15
CA LYS A 79 -8.95 -20.08 -9.10
C LYS A 79 -9.86 -21.26 -8.80
N GLU A 80 -10.39 -21.92 -9.82
CA GLU A 80 -11.23 -23.11 -9.63
C GLU A 80 -10.44 -24.30 -9.06
N ALA A 81 -9.18 -24.47 -9.50
CA ALA A 81 -8.30 -25.48 -8.93
C ALA A 81 -7.99 -25.22 -7.45
N LEU A 82 -7.72 -23.97 -7.05
CA LEU A 82 -7.53 -23.59 -5.64
C LEU A 82 -8.76 -23.92 -4.82
N LYS A 83 -9.96 -23.55 -5.29
CA LYS A 83 -11.22 -23.86 -4.61
C LYS A 83 -11.40 -25.37 -4.41
N GLY A 84 -11.21 -26.14 -5.47
CA GLY A 84 -11.33 -27.60 -5.43
C GLY A 84 -10.33 -28.23 -4.44
N ALA A 85 -9.07 -27.80 -4.50
CA ALA A 85 -8.03 -28.26 -3.59
C ALA A 85 -8.37 -27.93 -2.13
N LEU A 86 -8.84 -26.70 -1.85
CA LEU A 86 -9.25 -26.27 -0.51
C LEU A 86 -10.42 -27.08 0.04
N ILE A 87 -11.42 -27.37 -0.79
CA ILE A 87 -12.53 -28.26 -0.42
C ILE A 87 -12.01 -29.66 -0.08
N GLN A 88 -11.17 -30.23 -0.94
CA GLN A 88 -10.66 -31.59 -0.78
C GLN A 88 -9.80 -31.73 0.47
N TYR A 89 -8.83 -30.84 0.65
CA TYR A 89 -7.90 -30.89 1.78
C TYR A 89 -8.63 -30.67 3.11
N SER A 90 -9.51 -29.66 3.18
CA SER A 90 -10.26 -29.36 4.41
C SER A 90 -11.15 -30.54 4.83
N LYS A 91 -11.74 -31.24 3.86
CA LYS A 91 -12.50 -32.46 4.11
C LYS A 91 -11.60 -33.60 4.60
N GLN A 92 -10.46 -33.83 3.96
CA GLN A 92 -9.57 -34.95 4.32
C GLN A 92 -8.87 -34.75 5.67
N LYS A 93 -8.39 -33.54 5.94
CA LYS A 93 -7.57 -33.23 7.12
C LYS A 93 -8.39 -32.90 8.36
N TYR A 94 -9.46 -32.12 8.18
CA TYR A 94 -10.24 -31.56 9.28
C TYR A 94 -11.69 -32.05 9.32
N ASN A 95 -12.08 -32.92 8.38
CA ASN A 95 -13.48 -33.34 8.19
C ASN A 95 -14.43 -32.14 7.99
N ILE A 96 -13.94 -31.03 7.41
CA ILE A 96 -14.73 -29.82 7.13
C ILE A 96 -15.36 -29.91 5.75
N LYS A 97 -16.70 -29.87 5.69
CA LYS A 97 -17.45 -29.82 4.42
C LYS A 97 -17.76 -28.38 4.02
N ILE A 98 -16.94 -27.86 3.11
CA ILE A 98 -17.15 -26.55 2.48
C ILE A 98 -18.16 -26.72 1.33
N GLU A 99 -19.19 -25.88 1.28
CA GLU A 99 -20.18 -25.89 0.21
C GLU A 99 -19.81 -24.97 -0.94
N ARG A 100 -19.44 -23.72 -0.61
CA ARG A 100 -19.12 -22.68 -1.60
C ARG A 100 -17.93 -21.87 -1.13
N ILE A 101 -17.15 -21.44 -2.12
CA ILE A 101 -16.00 -20.56 -1.95
C ILE A 101 -16.12 -19.42 -2.94
N TYR A 102 -16.07 -18.19 -2.41
CA TYR A 102 -16.05 -16.96 -3.17
C TYR A 102 -14.69 -16.31 -2.99
N ILE A 103 -13.94 -16.14 -4.07
CA ILE A 103 -12.72 -15.32 -4.08
C ILE A 103 -13.21 -13.90 -4.35
N LEU A 104 -13.15 -13.05 -3.33
CA LEU A 104 -13.63 -11.67 -3.38
C LEU A 104 -12.60 -10.76 -4.03
N ALA A 105 -11.32 -10.97 -3.70
CA ALA A 105 -10.20 -10.29 -4.34
C ALA A 105 -8.99 -11.22 -4.42
N LEU A 106 -8.26 -11.15 -5.51
CA LEU A 106 -6.96 -11.79 -5.67
C LEU A 106 -6.08 -10.88 -6.53
N LYS A 107 -4.96 -10.43 -5.96
CA LYS A 107 -4.03 -9.50 -6.62
C LYS A 107 -2.60 -9.80 -6.21
N PHE A 108 -1.65 -9.42 -7.05
CA PHE A 108 -0.26 -9.32 -6.61
C PHE A 108 -0.14 -8.14 -5.65
N ALA A 109 0.60 -8.32 -4.57
CA ALA A 109 1.05 -7.19 -3.79
C ALA A 109 2.03 -6.38 -4.67
N PRO A 110 2.00 -5.04 -4.59
CA PRO A 110 2.92 -4.22 -5.34
C PRO A 110 4.36 -4.53 -4.92
N ASP A 111 5.18 -4.92 -5.89
CA ASP A 111 6.63 -5.03 -5.69
C ASP A 111 7.19 -3.61 -5.55
N ILE A 112 7.80 -3.32 -4.41
CA ILE A 112 8.45 -2.03 -4.17
C ILE A 112 9.77 -2.04 -4.92
N ASP A 113 9.86 -1.31 -6.04
CA ASP A 113 11.11 -1.14 -6.78
C ASP A 113 12.05 -0.22 -5.98
N ILE A 114 13.06 -0.82 -5.36
CA ILE A 114 14.09 -0.13 -4.56
C ILE A 114 14.85 0.89 -5.43
N ASN A 115 15.03 0.63 -6.72
CA ASN A 115 15.72 1.55 -7.62
C ASN A 115 14.86 2.78 -7.90
N ALA A 116 13.56 2.58 -8.14
CA ALA A 116 12.61 3.68 -8.27
C ALA A 116 12.58 4.53 -6.99
N LEU A 117 12.56 3.90 -5.81
CA LEU A 117 12.67 4.60 -4.53
C LEU A 117 13.98 5.38 -4.40
N LYS A 118 15.12 4.79 -4.78
CA LYS A 118 16.43 5.44 -4.76
C LYS A 118 16.44 6.69 -5.63
N THR A 119 15.93 6.60 -6.86
CA THR A 119 15.82 7.76 -7.76
C THR A 119 14.91 8.84 -7.20
N LEU A 120 13.78 8.48 -6.57
CA LEU A 120 12.88 9.45 -5.95
C LEU A 120 13.54 10.16 -4.75
N ILE A 121 14.30 9.42 -3.94
CA ILE A 121 15.05 9.99 -2.81
C ILE A 121 16.17 10.91 -3.32
N GLU A 122 16.94 10.49 -4.33
CA GLU A 122 18.01 11.29 -4.94
C GLU A 122 17.47 12.57 -5.58
N GLN A 123 16.38 12.48 -6.35
CA GLN A 123 15.72 13.64 -6.94
C GLN A 123 15.27 14.63 -5.86
N LYS A 124 14.62 14.15 -4.80
CA LYS A 124 14.15 14.98 -3.68
C LYS A 124 15.30 15.64 -2.91
N CYS A 125 16.43 14.95 -2.75
CA CYS A 125 17.65 15.52 -2.17
C CYS A 125 18.29 16.59 -3.08
N GLN A 126 18.27 16.41 -4.40
CA GLN A 126 18.79 17.42 -5.32
C GLN A 126 17.89 18.66 -5.39
N THR A 127 16.57 18.50 -5.31
CA THR A 127 15.64 19.63 -5.31
C THR A 127 15.80 20.48 -4.05
N SER A 128 15.96 19.85 -2.88
CA SER A 128 16.16 20.57 -1.61
C SER A 128 17.49 21.34 -1.55
N LEU A 129 18.56 20.80 -2.16
CA LEU A 129 19.84 21.50 -2.29
C LEU A 129 19.74 22.71 -3.25
N ASN A 130 19.03 22.56 -4.37
CA ASN A 130 18.85 23.64 -5.35
C ASN A 130 17.97 24.78 -4.82
N GLU A 131 16.93 24.48 -4.04
CA GLU A 131 16.13 25.50 -3.35
C GLU A 131 16.94 26.29 -2.33
N THR A 132 17.80 25.61 -1.56
CA THR A 132 18.66 26.25 -0.54
C THR A 132 19.72 27.13 -1.20
N ASN A 133 20.33 26.67 -2.29
CA ASN A 133 21.30 27.43 -3.07
C ASN A 133 20.68 28.65 -3.76
N SER A 134 19.44 28.54 -4.26
CA SER A 134 18.72 29.68 -4.87
C SER A 134 18.42 30.79 -3.85
N LYS A 135 18.04 30.43 -2.62
CA LYS A 135 17.74 31.39 -1.54
C LYS A 135 19.00 32.09 -1.03
N GLN A 136 20.12 31.38 -0.88
CA GLN A 136 21.40 31.98 -0.50
C GLN A 136 21.97 32.91 -1.58
N ASN A 137 21.86 32.53 -2.85
CA ASN A 137 22.33 33.37 -3.96
C ASN A 137 21.46 34.63 -4.14
N ALA A 138 20.15 34.53 -3.95
CA ALA A 138 19.26 35.70 -3.95
C ALA A 138 19.60 36.67 -2.81
N GLN A 139 19.87 36.17 -1.60
CA GLN A 139 20.26 36.99 -0.45
C GLN A 139 21.63 37.66 -0.62
N LYS A 140 22.65 36.95 -1.13
CA LYS A 140 23.98 37.54 -1.41
C LYS A 140 23.92 38.61 -2.49
N SER A 141 23.07 38.41 -3.51
CA SER A 141 22.88 39.39 -4.60
C SER A 141 22.19 40.66 -4.09
N ALA A 142 21.14 40.52 -3.28
CA ALA A 142 20.45 41.65 -2.67
C ALA A 142 21.35 42.45 -1.73
N GLN A 143 22.18 41.78 -0.92
CA GLN A 143 23.14 42.44 -0.02
C GLN A 143 24.23 43.22 -0.78
N LYS A 144 24.74 42.68 -1.89
CA LYS A 144 25.69 43.40 -2.76
C LYS A 144 25.06 44.67 -3.36
N LEU A 145 23.83 44.59 -3.83
CA LEU A 145 23.11 45.73 -4.41
C LEU A 145 22.89 46.85 -3.39
N ILE A 146 22.53 46.49 -2.16
CA ILE A 146 22.35 47.44 -1.04
C ILE A 146 23.67 48.13 -0.68
N GLN A 147 24.78 47.38 -0.62
CA GLN A 147 26.10 47.97 -0.34
C GLN A 147 26.56 48.94 -1.43
N GLU A 148 26.28 48.62 -2.69
CA GLU A 148 26.64 49.47 -3.83
C GLU A 148 25.84 50.78 -3.83
N GLN A 149 24.54 50.72 -3.50
CA GLN A 149 23.72 51.92 -3.30
C GLN A 149 24.18 52.76 -2.11
N MET A 150 24.54 52.14 -0.99
CA MET A 150 25.08 52.86 0.18
C MET A 150 26.40 53.57 -0.13
N LYS A 151 27.29 52.94 -0.90
CA LYS A 151 28.55 53.55 -1.35
C LYS A 151 28.32 54.73 -2.29
N ASN A 152 27.38 54.60 -3.22
CA ASN A 152 27.01 55.69 -4.14
C ASN A 152 26.39 56.86 -3.39
N ASN A 153 25.51 56.60 -2.42
CA ASN A 153 24.91 57.64 -1.59
C ASN A 153 25.95 58.33 -0.69
N ALA A 154 26.90 57.59 -0.12
CA ALA A 154 28.00 58.18 0.66
C ALA A 154 28.87 59.12 -0.17
N LYS A 155 29.15 58.77 -1.43
CA LYS A 155 29.91 59.61 -2.37
C LYS A 155 29.17 60.92 -2.73
N ILE A 156 27.83 60.87 -2.83
CA ILE A 156 27.01 62.07 -3.06
C ILE A 156 27.03 62.99 -1.83
N ILE A 157 26.94 62.43 -0.62
CA ILE A 157 26.97 63.21 0.64
C ILE A 157 28.32 63.90 0.84
N ASP A 158 29.42 63.22 0.49
CA ASP A 158 30.77 63.80 0.58
C ASP A 158 30.96 64.96 -0.40
N GLY A 159 30.42 64.85 -1.63
CA GLY A 159 30.45 65.92 -2.62
C GLY A 159 29.58 67.14 -2.29
N ILE A 160 28.65 67.05 -1.32
CA ILE A 160 27.84 68.19 -0.85
C ILE A 160 28.59 69.01 0.21
N LYS A 161 29.58 68.44 0.92
CA LYS A 161 30.36 69.15 1.94
C LYS A 161 31.30 70.22 1.38
N ASP A 162 31.70 70.13 0.11
CA ASP A 162 32.58 71.11 -0.55
C ASP A 162 31.89 72.43 -0.94
N PHE A 163 30.58 72.57 -0.67
CA PHE A 163 29.82 73.81 -0.95
C PHE A 163 29.39 74.55 0.33
N GLY A 164 29.86 74.13 1.51
CA GLY A 164 29.38 74.59 2.82
C GLY A 164 30.06 75.81 3.43
N ASP A 165 31.14 76.33 2.84
CA ASP A 165 31.82 77.53 3.35
C ASP A 165 31.35 78.76 2.55
N ILE A 166 30.11 79.18 2.81
CA ILE A 166 29.66 80.54 2.49
C ILE A 166 29.89 81.37 3.75
N ASP A 167 30.97 82.16 3.73
CA ASP A 167 31.30 83.14 4.76
C ASP A 167 30.16 84.15 4.90
N PHE A 168 29.27 83.91 5.86
CA PHE A 168 28.45 84.94 6.45
C PHE A 168 29.18 85.44 7.69
N TYR A 169 29.80 86.61 7.64
CA TYR A 169 29.59 87.73 8.57
C TYR A 169 30.40 88.95 8.10
N GLN A 170 29.86 90.11 8.50
CA GLN A 170 30.19 91.51 8.22
C GLN A 170 31.67 91.90 8.27
#